data_AF-A0A179BQ80-F1
#
_entry.id   AF-A0A179BQ80-F1
#
_cell.length_a   1.000
_cell.length_b   1.000
_cell.length_c   1.000
_cell.angle_alpha   90.00
_cell.angle_beta   90.00
_cell.angle_gamma   90.00
#
_symmetry.space_group_name_H-M   'P 1'
#
loop_
_entity.id
_entity.type
_entity.pdbx_description
1 polymer ?
#
loop_
_entity_poly.entity_id
_entity_poly.type
_entity_poly.pdbx_seq_one_letter_code
_entity_poly.pdbx_strand_id
1 'polypeptide(L)' 'MQLKYDDIEKYIGKRFRFQKDSIQFEGEIVGLGDSVMAISPTLVIKPWVVRTAEKDIHLHPENDWQICGGEKA' A
#
# COMPACT_ATOMS: atom_id res chain seq x y z
N MET A 1 7.43 1.78 -10.32
CA MET A 1 7.11 0.33 -10.24
C MET A 1 5.68 0.20 -9.75
N GLN A 2 4.86 -0.68 -10.34
CA GLN A 2 3.45 -0.82 -9.95
C GLN A 2 3.34 -1.89 -8.85
N LEU A 3 2.57 -1.60 -7.81
CA LEU A 3 2.33 -2.54 -6.71
C LEU A 3 1.38 -3.63 -7.16
N LYS A 4 1.79 -4.90 -7.07
CA LYS A 4 0.91 -6.05 -7.28
C LYS A 4 0.56 -6.67 -5.94
N TYR A 5 -0.71 -7.03 -5.77
CA TYR A 5 -1.26 -7.61 -4.53
C TYR A 5 -0.41 -8.77 -3.99
N ASP A 6 0.01 -9.68 -4.88
CA ASP A 6 0.76 -10.89 -4.53
C ASP A 6 2.19 -10.64 -4.03
N ASP A 7 2.74 -9.45 -4.26
CA ASP A 7 4.13 -9.12 -3.91
C ASP A 7 4.26 -8.38 -2.58
N ILE A 8 3.16 -8.11 -1.85
CA ILE A 8 3.21 -7.27 -0.65
C ILE A 8 4.20 -7.78 0.41
N GLU A 9 4.30 -9.09 0.59
CA GLU A 9 5.21 -9.72 1.56
C GLU A 9 6.68 -9.34 1.32
N LYS A 10 7.06 -9.07 0.07
CA LYS A 10 8.42 -8.62 -0.31
C LYS A 10 8.72 -7.18 0.10
N TYR A 11 7.68 -6.43 0.42
CA TYR A 11 7.74 -5.01 0.75
C TYR A 11 7.44 -4.72 2.22
N ILE A 12 6.96 -5.70 2.99
CA ILE A 12 6.74 -5.54 4.43
C ILE A 12 8.07 -5.16 5.11
N GLY A 13 8.02 -4.14 5.98
CA GLY A 13 9.18 -3.58 6.67
C GLY A 13 10.03 -2.63 5.82
N LYS A 14 9.65 -2.37 4.56
CA LYS A 14 10.36 -1.42 3.69
C LYS A 14 9.59 -0.11 3.58
N ARG A 15 10.36 0.97 3.59
CA ARG A 15 9.86 2.34 3.43
C ARG A 15 9.91 2.75 1.96
N PHE A 16 8.79 3.20 1.44
CA PHE A 16 8.65 3.68 0.07
C PHE A 16 7.98 5.04 0.05
N ARG A 17 8.20 5.77 -1.04
CA ARG A 17 7.39 6.93 -1.38
C ARG A 17 6.26 6.49 -2.30
N PHE A 18 5.03 6.77 -1.88
CA PHE A 18 3.80 6.51 -2.60
C PHE A 18 3.36 7.79 -3.27
N GLN A 19 3.04 7.69 -4.56
CA GLN A 19 2.52 8.79 -5.34
C GLN A 19 1.32 8.33 -6.15
N LYS A 20 0.26 9.12 -6.12
CA LYS A 20 -0.92 8.97 -6.97
C LYS A 20 -1.55 10.33 -7.20
N ASP A 21 -1.75 10.70 -8.47
CA ASP A 21 -2.29 12.00 -8.86
C ASP A 21 -1.50 13.15 -8.17
N SER A 22 -2.17 13.95 -7.34
CA SER A 22 -1.59 15.04 -6.55
C SER A 22 -1.15 14.62 -5.14
N ILE A 23 -1.37 13.37 -4.75
CA ILE A 23 -1.06 12.85 -3.41
C ILE A 23 0.32 12.20 -3.44
N GLN A 24 1.22 12.65 -2.57
CA GLN A 24 2.54 12.07 -2.37
C GLN A 24 2.85 11.99 -0.88
N PHE A 25 3.25 10.81 -0.41
CA PHE A 25 3.70 10.63 0.96
C PHE A 25 4.71 9.49 1.06
N GLU A 26 5.39 9.41 2.20
CA GLU A 26 6.37 8.36 2.49
C GLU A 26 5.93 7.56 3.71
N GLY A 27 6.06 6.24 3.64
CA GLY A 27 5.74 5.38 4.76
C GLY A 27 6.26 3.97 4.57
N GLU A 28 6.17 3.20 5.65
CA GLU A 28 6.61 1.81 5.71
C GLU A 28 5.42 0.89 5.47
N ILE A 29 5.57 -0.10 4.61
CA ILE A 29 4.54 -1.12 4.43
C ILE A 29 4.61 -2.06 5.62
N VAL A 30 3.55 -2.11 6.42
CA VAL A 30 3.48 -3.02 7.57
C VAL A 30 2.74 -4.32 7.26
N GLY A 31 2.02 -4.36 6.14
CA GLY A 31 1.34 -5.57 5.65
C GLY A 31 0.00 -5.29 4.99
N LEU A 32 -0.85 -6.31 4.96
CA LEU A 32 -2.24 -6.20 4.53
C LEU A 32 -3.12 -5.83 5.73
N GLY A 33 -4.05 -4.92 5.50
CA GLY A 33 -5.05 -4.50 6.46
C GLY A 33 -6.22 -5.48 6.49
N ASP A 34 -7.16 -5.23 7.39
CA ASP A 34 -8.37 -6.02 7.49
C ASP A 34 -9.14 -6.01 6.15
N SER A 35 -9.65 -7.19 5.80
CA SER A 35 -10.46 -7.41 4.61
C SER A 35 -11.66 -6.47 4.58
N VAL A 36 -11.78 -5.65 3.55
CA VAL A 36 -13.00 -4.87 3.28
C VAL A 36 -13.78 -5.51 2.14
N MET A 37 -15.10 -5.65 2.32
CA MET A 37 -15.98 -6.00 1.21
C MET A 37 -16.00 -4.84 0.23
N ALA A 38 -15.63 -5.11 -1.02
CA ALA A 38 -15.82 -4.16 -2.10
C ALA A 38 -17.30 -4.05 -2.46
N ILE A 39 -17.61 -3.19 -3.43
CA ILE A 39 -18.97 -2.88 -3.94
C ILE A 39 -19.71 -4.13 -4.48
N SER A 40 -19.05 -5.30 -4.52
CA SER A 40 -19.62 -6.60 -4.83
C SER A 40 -19.52 -7.55 -3.62
N PRO A 41 -20.59 -8.28 -3.27
CA PRO A 41 -20.60 -9.24 -2.16
C PRO A 41 -19.62 -10.41 -2.33
N THR A 42 -19.05 -10.61 -3.52
CA THR A 42 -18.08 -11.67 -3.81
C THR A 42 -16.63 -11.21 -3.83
N LEU A 43 -16.38 -9.90 -3.83
CA LEU A 43 -15.03 -9.35 -3.95
C LEU A 43 -14.58 -8.78 -2.61
N VAL A 44 -13.72 -9.53 -1.93
CA VAL A 44 -13.04 -9.10 -0.70
C VAL A 44 -11.67 -8.54 -1.08
N ILE A 45 -11.40 -7.29 -0.73
CA ILE A 45 -10.11 -6.65 -0.99
C ILE A 45 -9.39 -6.45 0.34
N LYS A 46 -8.11 -6.80 0.39
CA LYS A 46 -7.24 -6.46 1.52
C LYS A 46 -6.38 -5.25 1.12
N PRO A 47 -6.59 -4.06 1.74
CA PRO A 47 -5.76 -2.91 1.44
C PRO A 47 -4.35 -3.09 2.00
N TRP A 48 -3.37 -2.42 1.43
CA TRP A 48 -2.02 -2.34 1.97
C TRP A 48 -2.01 -1.32 3.09
N VAL A 49 -1.40 -1.66 4.22
CA VAL A 49 -1.25 -0.73 5.33
C VAL A 49 0.13 -0.13 5.25
N VAL A 50 0.16 1.19 5.11
CA VAL A 50 1.38 1.99 5.10
C VAL A 50 1.41 2.83 6.37
N ARG A 51 2.36 2.55 7.25
CA ARG A 51 2.61 3.33 8.46
C ARG A 51 3.45 4.56 8.13
N THR A 52 2.89 5.73 8.37
CA THR A 52 3.59 7.01 8.25
C THR A 52 3.96 7.53 9.65
N ALA A 53 4.65 8.67 9.72
CA ALA A 53 4.99 9.30 11.00
C ALA A 53 3.76 9.78 11.79
N GLU A 54 2.64 10.04 11.10
CA GLU A 54 1.44 10.61 11.72
C GLU A 54 0.34 9.58 11.94
N LYS A 55 0.20 8.62 11.01
CA LYS A 55 -0.89 7.63 11.01
C LYS A 55 -0.64 6.46 10.08
N ASP A 56 -1.45 5.42 10.24
CA ASP A 56 -1.56 4.33 9.29
C ASP A 56 -2.50 4.72 8.13
N ILE A 57 -2.07 4.45 6.90
CA ILE A 57 -2.80 4.75 5.67
C ILE A 57 -3.11 3.44 4.96
N HIS A 58 -4.39 3.22 4.62
CA HIS A 58 -4.83 2.04 3.89
C HIS A 58 -4.88 2.36 2.39
N LEU A 59 -4.03 1.69 1.62
CA LEU A 59 -3.94 1.82 0.18
C LEU A 59 -4.64 0.65 -0.51
N HIS A 60 -5.64 0.94 -1.34
CA HIS A 60 -6.16 -0.09 -2.23
C HIS A 60 -5.10 -0.48 -3.29
N PRO A 61 -4.77 -1.77 -3.45
CA PRO A 61 -3.74 -2.22 -4.39
C PRO A 61 -4.13 -1.95 -5.86
N GLU A 62 -5.42 -1.95 -6.17
CA GLU A 62 -5.94 -1.67 -7.52
C GLU A 62 -5.99 -0.17 -7.86
N ASN A 63 -5.64 0.71 -6.91
CA ASN A 63 -5.70 2.16 -7.14
C ASN A 63 -4.48 2.72 -7.89
N ASP A 64 -3.70 1.91 -8.60
CA ASP A 64 -2.56 2.34 -9.43
C ASP A 64 -1.52 3.21 -8.70
N TRP A 65 -1.25 2.90 -7.44
CA TRP A 65 -0.21 3.60 -6.67
C TRP A 65 1.17 3.40 -7.29
N GLN A 66 1.87 4.50 -7.54
CA GLN A 66 3.26 4.48 -7.95
C GLN A 66 4.16 4.45 -6.71
N ILE A 67 5.00 3.43 -6.59
CA ILE A 67 6.09 3.43 -5.62
C ILE A 67 7.40 3.86 -6.26
N CYS A 68 8.03 4.85 -5.64
CA CYS A 68 9.31 5.43 -6.04
C CYS A 68 10.28 5.34 -4.87
N GLY A 69 11.45 4.76 -5.10
CA GLY A 69 12.50 4.64 -4.09
C GLY A 69 12.30 3.45 -3.15
N GLY A 70 13.06 2.40 -3.38
CA GLY A 70 13.33 1.34 -2.42
C GLY A 70 14.84 1.28 -2.20
N GLU A 71 15.23 1.07 -0.94
CA GLU A 71 16.60 1.02 -0.38
C GLU A 71 17.21 2.40 -0.08
N LYS A 72 17.66 2.65 1.16
CA LYS A 72 18.49 1.80 2.02
C LYS A 72 17.97 1.70 3.47
N ALA A 73 17.93 0.49 4.00
CA ALA A 73 18.40 0.23 5.36
C ALA A 73 19.92 0.01 5.30
#